data_AF-A0A382WLV3-F1
#
_entry.id   AF-A0A382WLV3-F1
#
_cell.length_a   1.000
_cell.length_b   1.000
_cell.length_c   1.000
_cell.angle_alpha   90.00
_cell.angle_beta   90.00
_cell.angle_gamma   90.00
#
_symmetry.space_group_name_H-M   'P 1'
#
loop_
_entity.id
_entity.type
_entity.pdbx_description
1 polymer ?
#
loop_
_entity_poly.entity_id
_entity_poly.type
_entity_poly.pdbx_seq_one_letter_code
_entity_poly.pdbx_strand_id
1 'polypeptide(L)'
;LATPTDEDMEVQAYSRYWGGLPALLVDFGRPLNWLHIYQPAQSRSAQEAVDSAIARTVGIESHAFMHAWLSVPLLFDTLRRWRRLRLAARAVDTRSIELADGDRSWLWSVIDDDWQESIHGTVAVGNLVSVGLFDRALSEIPRQETGIYLFENQPWEPAFIHAWKKHGHGRVIGVGHTATRFWDLRYYRNRQAETTGCPAADLIVLNGPAMVSAMIDAGVDPSRIVEAEALRLRHLSHSGLTALPNRPADSTLRLLVLTDNDPLSTVRLLELLESA
;
A
#
# COMPACT_ATOMS: atom_id res chain seq x y z
N LEU A 1 -13.80 -22.50 17.25
CA LEU A 1 -13.18 -21.17 17.11
C LEU A 1 -14.26 -20.26 16.57
N ALA A 2 -14.69 -19.25 17.33
CA ALA A 2 -15.69 -18.32 16.84
C ALA A 2 -15.18 -17.69 15.53
N THR A 3 -16.03 -17.63 14.51
CA THR A 3 -15.76 -16.86 13.31
C THR A 3 -15.49 -15.42 13.75
N PRO A 4 -14.32 -14.83 13.43
CA PRO A 4 -14.07 -13.43 13.75
C PRO A 4 -15.23 -12.60 13.23
N THR A 5 -15.76 -11.70 14.05
CA THR A 5 -16.71 -10.72 13.55
C THR A 5 -15.98 -9.75 12.61
N ASP A 6 -16.68 -9.08 11.69
CA ASP A 6 -16.06 -8.08 10.80
C ASP A 6 -15.37 -6.94 11.62
N GLU A 7 -15.84 -6.68 12.84
CA GLU A 7 -15.22 -5.73 13.77
C GLU A 7 -13.88 -6.24 14.32
N ASP A 8 -13.77 -7.52 14.65
CA ASP A 8 -12.50 -8.15 15.05
C ASP A 8 -11.49 -8.18 13.89
N MET A 9 -11.97 -8.24 12.65
CA MET A 9 -11.11 -8.31 11.47
C MET A 9 -10.33 -7.01 11.23
N GLU A 10 -10.85 -5.82 11.55
CA GLU A 10 -10.12 -4.56 11.36
C GLU A 10 -9.06 -4.30 12.44
N VAL A 11 -9.38 -4.62 13.71
CA VAL A 11 -8.41 -4.55 14.82
C VAL A 11 -7.29 -5.58 14.63
N GLN A 12 -7.65 -6.75 14.10
CA GLN A 12 -6.65 -7.70 13.61
C GLN A 12 -5.98 -7.24 12.30
N ALA A 13 -6.62 -6.42 11.47
CA ALA A 13 -6.07 -6.03 10.17
C ALA A 13 -4.85 -5.13 10.34
N TYR A 14 -4.91 -4.06 11.15
CA TYR A 14 -3.73 -3.19 11.31
C TYR A 14 -2.61 -3.86 12.11
N SER A 15 -2.93 -4.73 13.08
CA SER A 15 -1.91 -5.56 13.74
C SER A 15 -1.27 -6.57 12.78
N ARG A 16 -1.99 -7.04 11.75
CA ARG A 16 -1.38 -7.79 10.64
C ARG A 16 -0.43 -6.94 9.79
N TYR A 17 -0.66 -5.65 9.61
CA TYR A 17 0.25 -4.79 8.84
C TYR A 17 1.46 -4.33 9.66
N TRP A 18 1.24 -3.91 10.89
CA TRP A 18 2.24 -3.22 11.71
C TRP A 18 2.82 -4.09 12.83
N GLY A 19 2.31 -5.30 13.02
CA GLY A 19 2.74 -6.19 14.10
C GLY A 19 2.57 -5.53 15.47
N GLY A 20 3.60 -5.66 16.32
CA GLY A 20 3.65 -5.02 17.63
C GLY A 20 4.09 -3.55 17.65
N LEU A 21 4.26 -2.90 16.49
CA LEU A 21 4.73 -1.51 16.43
C LEU A 21 3.82 -0.52 17.19
N PRO A 22 2.48 -0.56 17.05
CA PRO A 22 1.61 0.37 17.76
C PRO A 22 1.76 0.30 19.26
N ALA A 23 1.70 -0.91 19.82
CA ALA A 23 1.86 -1.16 21.25
C ALA A 23 3.23 -0.64 21.74
N LEU A 24 4.30 -0.91 20.99
CA LEU A 24 5.63 -0.42 21.33
C LEU A 24 5.70 1.12 21.39
N LEU A 25 5.07 1.82 20.45
CA LEU A 25 5.03 3.29 20.43
C LEU A 25 4.23 3.84 21.62
N VAL A 26 3.11 3.20 21.95
CA VAL A 26 2.30 3.55 23.14
C VAL A 26 3.08 3.33 24.43
N ASP A 27 3.80 2.20 24.55
CA ASP A 27 4.66 1.90 25.70
C ASP A 27 5.80 2.92 25.86
N PHE A 28 6.29 3.48 24.75
CA PHE A 28 7.25 4.60 24.76
C PHE A 28 6.60 5.97 24.99
N GLY A 29 5.30 6.04 25.27
CA GLY A 29 4.57 7.28 25.52
C GLY A 29 4.45 8.17 24.28
N ARG A 30 4.49 7.59 23.07
CA ARG A 30 4.31 8.32 21.80
C ARG A 30 2.83 8.28 21.40
N PRO A 31 2.13 9.43 21.37
CA PRO A 31 0.75 9.47 20.88
C PRO A 31 0.66 9.04 19.42
N LEU A 32 -0.43 8.34 19.07
CA LEU A 32 -0.68 7.84 17.71
C LEU A 32 -1.97 8.41 17.15
N ASN A 33 -1.88 8.91 15.91
CA ASN A 33 -3.04 9.31 15.13
C ASN A 33 -3.17 8.38 13.93
N TRP A 34 -4.24 7.61 13.90
CA TRP A 34 -4.54 6.70 12.81
C TRP A 34 -5.50 7.35 11.81
N LEU A 35 -5.08 7.38 10.55
CA LEU A 35 -5.92 7.78 9.42
C LEU A 35 -6.17 6.56 8.53
N HIS A 36 -7.38 6.02 8.61
CA HIS A 36 -7.80 4.80 7.91
C HIS A 36 -8.42 5.11 6.56
N ILE A 37 -8.15 4.28 5.57
CA ILE A 37 -8.86 4.27 4.29
C ILE A 37 -9.91 3.17 4.35
N TYR A 38 -11.18 3.52 4.15
CA TYR A 38 -12.26 2.55 4.16
C TYR A 38 -12.18 1.67 2.92
N GLN A 39 -12.18 0.36 3.11
CA GLN A 39 -12.32 -0.63 2.04
C GLN A 39 -13.75 -1.17 2.07
N PRO A 40 -14.52 -1.08 0.97
CA PRO A 40 -15.89 -1.58 0.93
C PRO A 40 -16.00 -3.06 1.32
N ALA A 41 -16.88 -3.36 2.27
CA ALA A 41 -17.27 -4.72 2.67
C ALA A 41 -18.81 -4.88 2.58
N GLN A 42 -19.29 -6.11 2.34
CA GLN A 42 -20.74 -6.36 2.13
C GLN A 42 -21.60 -6.00 3.36
N SER A 43 -21.02 -6.08 4.55
CA SER A 43 -21.71 -5.95 5.84
C SER A 43 -21.63 -4.55 6.45
N ARG A 44 -20.92 -3.61 5.81
CA ARG A 44 -20.60 -2.32 6.41
C ARG A 44 -20.63 -1.19 5.42
N SER A 45 -21.13 -0.04 5.86
CA SER A 45 -21.08 1.22 5.12
C SER A 45 -19.88 2.07 5.56
N ALA A 46 -19.47 3.01 4.70
CA ALA A 46 -18.42 3.96 5.04
C ALA A 46 -18.79 4.84 6.24
N GLN A 47 -20.08 5.15 6.44
CA GLN A 47 -20.56 5.93 7.58
C GLN A 47 -20.38 5.15 8.89
N GLU A 48 -20.79 3.87 8.93
CA GLU A 48 -20.60 3.01 10.09
C GLU A 48 -19.11 2.78 10.41
N ALA A 49 -18.24 2.81 9.39
CA ALA A 49 -16.80 2.80 9.59
C ALA A 49 -16.32 4.06 10.31
N VAL A 50 -16.70 5.25 9.80
CA VAL A 50 -16.39 6.55 10.41
C VAL A 50 -16.86 6.61 11.86
N ASP A 51 -18.10 6.25 12.14
CA ASP A 51 -18.70 6.34 13.47
C ASP A 51 -17.96 5.44 14.49
N SER A 52 -17.52 4.25 14.06
CA SER A 52 -16.77 3.34 14.93
C SER A 52 -15.38 3.83 15.32
N ALA A 53 -14.74 4.66 14.48
CA ALA A 53 -13.38 5.12 14.76
C ALA A 53 -13.36 6.05 15.99
N ILE A 54 -14.42 6.84 16.17
CA ILE A 54 -14.61 7.67 17.37
C ILE A 54 -14.65 6.79 18.61
N ALA A 55 -15.42 5.70 18.58
CA ALA A 55 -15.54 4.76 19.71
C ALA A 55 -14.22 4.05 20.06
N ARG A 56 -13.28 3.98 19.12
CA ARG A 56 -11.97 3.31 19.28
C ARG A 56 -10.85 4.24 19.71
N THR A 57 -11.10 5.54 19.84
CA THR A 57 -10.12 6.50 20.37
C THR A 57 -9.97 6.30 21.88
N VAL A 58 -8.80 5.81 22.32
CA VAL A 58 -8.53 5.47 23.73
C VAL A 58 -7.14 5.95 24.13
N GLY A 59 -7.07 6.66 25.27
CA GLY A 59 -5.80 7.10 25.83
C GLY A 59 -5.04 8.07 24.91
N ILE A 60 -3.86 7.66 24.45
CA ILE A 60 -3.00 8.46 23.56
C ILE A 60 -3.15 8.08 22.08
N GLU A 61 -4.07 7.17 21.76
CA GLU A 61 -4.38 6.75 20.40
C GLU A 61 -5.71 7.35 19.92
N SER A 62 -5.70 7.96 18.74
CA SER A 62 -6.87 8.51 18.06
C SER A 62 -7.07 7.85 16.71
N HIS A 63 -8.31 7.52 16.38
CA HIS A 63 -8.67 6.87 15.13
C HIS A 63 -9.66 7.71 14.33
N ALA A 64 -9.37 7.90 13.05
CA ALA A 64 -10.29 8.53 12.11
C ALA A 64 -10.24 7.79 10.76
N PHE A 65 -11.38 7.70 10.08
CA PHE A 65 -11.39 7.34 8.67
C PHE A 65 -11.27 8.60 7.82
N MET A 66 -10.47 8.54 6.76
CA MET A 66 -10.31 9.61 5.79
C MET A 66 -11.66 10.09 5.21
N HIS A 67 -12.64 9.20 5.13
CA HIS A 67 -13.99 9.49 4.64
C HIS A 67 -14.78 10.45 5.55
N ALA A 68 -14.35 10.68 6.79
CA ALA A 68 -14.95 11.68 7.68
C ALA A 68 -14.84 13.12 7.12
N TRP A 69 -13.85 13.38 6.25
CA TRP A 69 -13.67 14.67 5.58
C TRP A 69 -14.44 14.79 4.26
N LEU A 70 -15.20 13.77 3.88
CA LEU A 70 -16.03 13.81 2.69
C LEU A 70 -17.13 14.86 2.86
N SER A 71 -17.34 15.68 1.83
CA SER A 71 -18.37 16.71 1.86
C SER A 71 -18.82 17.06 0.45
N VAL A 72 -20.05 17.58 0.34
CA VAL A 72 -20.62 18.02 -0.94
C VAL A 72 -19.73 19.04 -1.67
N PRO A 73 -19.15 20.08 -1.00
CA PRO A 73 -18.22 20.99 -1.67
C PRO A 73 -16.96 20.31 -2.23
N LEU A 74 -16.42 19.29 -1.52
CA LEU A 74 -15.28 18.52 -2.00
C LEU A 74 -15.62 17.74 -3.27
N LEU A 75 -16.82 17.17 -3.35
CA LEU A 75 -17.29 16.47 -4.54
C LEU A 75 -17.41 17.42 -5.74
N PHE A 76 -17.96 18.62 -5.55
CA PHE A 76 -17.99 19.64 -6.61
C PHE A 76 -16.59 20.10 -7.03
N ASP A 77 -15.67 20.28 -6.09
CA ASP A 77 -14.27 20.61 -6.42
C ASP A 77 -13.60 19.49 -7.21
N THR A 78 -13.85 18.24 -6.83
CA THR A 78 -13.37 17.04 -7.54
C THR A 78 -13.84 17.05 -8.99
N LEU A 79 -15.12 17.27 -9.25
CA LEU A 79 -15.66 17.34 -10.61
C LEU A 79 -15.03 18.49 -11.42
N ARG A 80 -14.81 19.64 -10.79
CA ARG A 80 -14.13 20.78 -11.42
C ARG A 80 -12.68 20.45 -11.78
N ARG A 81 -11.93 19.80 -10.89
CA ARG A 81 -10.55 19.34 -11.14
C ARG A 81 -10.50 18.28 -12.22
N TRP A 82 -11.43 17.34 -12.21
CA TRP A 82 -11.52 16.29 -13.23
C TRP A 82 -11.78 16.88 -14.63
N ARG A 83 -12.68 17.86 -14.74
CA ARG A 83 -12.88 18.59 -16.00
C ARG A 83 -11.58 19.28 -16.46
N ARG A 84 -10.83 19.90 -15.55
CA ARG A 84 -9.54 20.53 -15.88
C ARG A 84 -8.49 19.50 -16.32
N LEU A 85 -8.40 18.35 -15.64
CA LEU A 85 -7.52 17.24 -16.02
C LEU A 85 -7.82 16.78 -17.46
N ARG A 86 -9.09 16.56 -17.79
CA ARG A 86 -9.50 16.17 -19.15
C ARG A 86 -9.15 17.22 -20.20
N LEU A 87 -9.29 18.51 -19.89
CA LEU A 87 -8.89 19.58 -20.80
C LEU A 87 -7.37 19.64 -20.98
N ALA A 88 -6.60 19.48 -19.91
CA ALA A 88 -5.15 19.43 -19.96
C ALA A 88 -4.65 18.22 -20.77
N ALA A 89 -5.25 17.05 -20.55
CA ALA A 89 -4.90 15.83 -21.28
C ALA A 89 -5.19 15.92 -22.79
N ARG A 90 -6.16 16.76 -23.22
CA ARG A 90 -6.39 17.04 -24.65
C ARG A 90 -5.34 17.97 -25.27
N ALA A 91 -4.70 18.81 -24.45
CA ALA A 91 -3.68 19.75 -24.90
C ALA A 91 -2.30 19.10 -25.03
N VAL A 92 -2.11 17.93 -24.43
CA VAL A 92 -0.92 17.11 -24.58
C VAL A 92 -1.25 16.01 -25.58
N ASP A 93 -0.40 15.78 -26.59
CA ASP A 93 -0.50 14.58 -27.39
C ASP A 93 0.02 13.40 -26.56
N THR A 94 -0.87 12.83 -25.76
CA THR A 94 -0.49 11.78 -24.82
C THR A 94 -0.29 10.43 -25.50
N ARG A 95 -0.66 10.32 -26.79
CA ARG A 95 -0.49 9.09 -27.58
C ARG A 95 0.84 9.03 -28.33
N SER A 96 1.60 10.12 -28.38
CA SER A 96 3.00 10.13 -28.85
C SER A 96 3.96 9.85 -27.70
N ILE A 97 3.87 8.66 -27.10
CA ILE A 97 5.03 8.17 -26.36
C ILE A 97 6.05 7.76 -27.41
N GLU A 98 7.03 8.63 -27.68
CA GLU A 98 8.27 8.24 -28.36
C GLU A 98 8.99 7.24 -27.45
N LEU A 99 8.69 5.95 -27.66
CA LEU A 99 9.42 4.89 -27.01
C LEU A 99 10.73 4.73 -27.75
N ALA A 100 11.82 4.96 -27.02
CA ALA A 100 13.15 5.23 -27.55
C ALA A 100 13.73 4.24 -28.57
N ASP A 101 13.12 3.05 -28.77
CA ASP A 101 13.60 2.05 -29.74
C ASP A 101 12.46 1.21 -30.34
N GLY A 102 12.24 1.35 -31.65
CA GLY A 102 11.42 0.46 -32.50
C GLY A 102 9.90 0.73 -32.53
N ASP A 103 9.19 0.08 -33.45
CA ASP A 103 7.72 0.09 -33.46
C ASP A 103 7.20 -0.74 -32.28
N ARG A 104 6.70 -0.04 -31.26
CA ARG A 104 6.02 -0.63 -30.10
C ARG A 104 4.57 -0.16 -29.99
N SER A 105 3.93 0.10 -31.13
CA SER A 105 2.51 0.45 -31.20
C SER A 105 1.60 -0.54 -30.45
N TRP A 106 2.01 -1.81 -30.36
CA TRP A 106 1.32 -2.84 -29.56
C TRP A 106 1.20 -2.51 -28.07
N LEU A 107 2.09 -1.70 -27.48
CA LEU A 107 1.98 -1.32 -26.07
C LEU A 107 0.71 -0.52 -25.80
N TRP A 108 0.27 0.29 -26.77
CA TRP A 108 -0.99 1.00 -26.66
C TRP A 108 -2.19 0.07 -26.56
N SER A 109 -2.17 -1.11 -27.20
CA SER A 109 -3.28 -2.06 -27.01
C SER A 109 -3.29 -2.71 -25.62
N VAL A 110 -2.23 -2.55 -24.83
CA VAL A 110 -2.17 -3.01 -23.43
C VAL A 110 -2.53 -1.90 -22.45
N ILE A 111 -2.12 -0.65 -22.72
CA ILE A 111 -2.24 0.47 -21.76
C ILE A 111 -3.40 1.44 -22.05
N ASP A 112 -4.07 1.36 -23.21
CA ASP A 112 -5.09 2.38 -23.57
C ASP A 112 -6.25 2.39 -22.58
N ASP A 113 -6.72 1.23 -22.12
CA ASP A 113 -7.80 1.15 -21.13
C ASP A 113 -7.39 1.80 -19.80
N ASP A 114 -6.18 1.49 -19.29
CA ASP A 114 -5.63 2.10 -18.08
C ASP A 114 -5.41 3.61 -18.24
N TRP A 115 -5.00 4.04 -19.43
CA TRP A 115 -4.86 5.45 -19.77
C TRP A 115 -6.22 6.17 -19.77
N GLN A 116 -7.25 5.57 -20.38
CA GLN A 116 -8.61 6.11 -20.35
C GLN A 116 -9.14 6.17 -18.93
N GLU A 117 -8.96 5.13 -18.11
CA GLU A 117 -9.40 5.15 -16.72
C GLU A 117 -8.68 6.22 -15.87
N SER A 118 -7.37 6.39 -16.10
CA SER A 118 -6.53 7.36 -15.37
C SER A 118 -6.85 8.82 -15.65
N ILE A 119 -7.47 9.13 -16.80
CA ILE A 119 -7.79 10.51 -17.22
C ILE A 119 -9.31 10.77 -17.26
N HIS A 120 -10.05 9.82 -17.83
CA HIS A 120 -11.46 9.95 -18.19
C HIS A 120 -12.40 9.04 -17.38
N GLY A 121 -11.88 8.07 -16.63
CA GLY A 121 -12.70 7.08 -15.95
C GLY A 121 -12.90 7.34 -14.47
N THR A 122 -13.38 6.30 -13.80
CA THR A 122 -13.70 6.32 -12.37
C THR A 122 -12.44 6.35 -11.52
N VAL A 123 -11.34 5.76 -12.00
CA VAL A 123 -10.03 5.80 -11.33
C VAL A 123 -9.55 7.24 -11.18
N ALA A 124 -9.63 8.05 -12.24
CA ALA A 124 -9.28 9.47 -12.19
C ALA A 124 -10.07 10.22 -11.11
N VAL A 125 -11.39 10.00 -11.06
CA VAL A 125 -12.27 10.64 -10.07
C VAL A 125 -11.94 10.17 -8.66
N GLY A 126 -11.76 8.86 -8.43
CA GLY A 126 -11.41 8.31 -7.13
C GLY A 126 -10.06 8.83 -6.61
N ASN A 127 -9.07 8.96 -7.48
CA ASN A 127 -7.79 9.58 -7.14
C ASN A 127 -7.95 11.06 -6.77
N LEU A 128 -8.74 11.83 -7.51
CA LEU A 128 -9.01 13.23 -7.20
C LEU A 128 -9.80 13.41 -5.89
N VAL A 129 -10.74 12.52 -5.58
CA VAL A 129 -11.41 12.47 -4.27
C VAL A 129 -10.38 12.23 -3.18
N SER A 130 -9.50 11.25 -3.34
CA SER A 130 -8.44 10.92 -2.37
C SER A 130 -7.52 12.12 -2.13
N VAL A 131 -7.11 12.82 -3.19
CA VAL A 131 -6.35 14.07 -3.09
C VAL A 131 -7.09 15.12 -2.27
N GLY A 132 -8.38 15.34 -2.53
CA GLY A 132 -9.19 16.29 -1.77
C GLY A 132 -9.36 15.91 -0.30
N LEU A 133 -9.53 14.62 -0.01
CA LEU A 133 -9.73 14.11 1.35
C LEU A 133 -8.45 14.24 2.18
N PHE A 134 -7.29 13.82 1.66
CA PHE A 134 -6.02 14.02 2.35
C PHE A 134 -5.70 15.50 2.53
N ASP A 135 -5.99 16.34 1.52
CA ASP A 135 -5.76 17.78 1.61
C ASP A 135 -6.55 18.40 2.76
N ARG A 136 -7.84 18.06 2.91
CA ARG A 136 -8.66 18.56 4.05
C ARG A 136 -8.21 17.97 5.37
N ALA A 137 -8.06 16.65 5.45
CA ALA A 137 -7.70 15.96 6.68
C ALA A 137 -6.40 16.51 7.28
N LEU A 138 -5.37 16.68 6.45
CA LEU A 138 -4.07 17.16 6.91
C LEU A 138 -4.05 18.69 7.14
N SER A 139 -4.94 19.46 6.50
CA SER A 139 -5.06 20.90 6.80
C SER A 139 -5.72 21.22 8.14
N GLU A 140 -6.57 20.32 8.64
CA GLU A 140 -7.41 20.55 9.82
C GLU A 140 -6.77 20.00 11.11
N ILE A 141 -5.84 19.04 11.01
CA ILE A 141 -5.17 18.49 12.19
C ILE A 141 -3.94 19.32 12.59
N PRO A 142 -3.53 19.28 13.87
CA PRO A 142 -2.27 19.89 14.30
C PRO A 142 -1.07 19.31 13.55
N ARG A 143 0.01 20.10 13.44
CA ARG A 143 1.28 19.65 12.87
C ARG A 143 1.71 18.34 13.55
N GLN A 144 1.99 17.34 12.73
CA GLN A 144 2.48 16.03 13.14
C GLN A 144 3.98 15.96 12.85
N GLU A 145 4.78 15.43 13.78
CA GLU A 145 6.24 15.37 13.60
C GLU A 145 6.67 14.26 12.64
N THR A 146 5.99 13.12 12.67
CA THR A 146 6.31 11.94 11.84
C THR A 146 5.03 11.32 11.30
N GLY A 147 5.00 11.07 10.00
CA GLY A 147 3.96 10.31 9.31
C GLY A 147 4.54 8.98 8.85
N ILE A 148 3.79 7.90 9.03
CA ILE A 148 4.20 6.55 8.65
C ILE A 148 3.09 5.95 7.79
N TYR A 149 3.45 5.35 6.67
CA TYR A 149 2.48 4.75 5.75
C TYR A 149 3.04 3.48 5.12
N LEU A 150 2.15 2.61 4.61
CA LEU A 150 2.57 1.40 3.89
C LEU A 150 3.11 1.79 2.51
N PHE A 151 4.34 1.38 2.22
CA PHE A 151 4.97 1.59 0.92
C PHE A 151 4.61 0.44 -0.03
N GLU A 152 3.50 0.60 -0.74
CA GLU A 152 2.99 -0.36 -1.74
C GLU A 152 2.97 0.23 -3.16
N ASN A 153 3.36 1.50 -3.28
CA ASN A 153 3.26 2.33 -4.48
C ASN A 153 1.83 2.36 -5.05
N GLN A 154 0.85 2.49 -4.16
CA GLN A 154 -0.57 2.67 -4.48
C GLN A 154 -0.89 4.14 -4.82
N PRO A 155 -1.94 4.40 -5.63
CA PRO A 155 -2.28 5.76 -6.07
C PRO A 155 -2.57 6.78 -4.95
N TRP A 156 -3.01 6.32 -3.78
CA TRP A 156 -3.32 7.19 -2.64
C TRP A 156 -2.07 7.73 -1.93
N GLU A 157 -0.94 7.02 -2.01
CA GLU A 157 0.31 7.39 -1.32
C GLU A 157 0.86 8.76 -1.76
N PRO A 158 1.00 9.07 -3.07
CA PRO A 158 1.45 10.40 -3.48
C PRO A 158 0.47 11.51 -3.08
N ALA A 159 -0.83 11.23 -3.00
CA ALA A 159 -1.83 12.18 -2.53
C ALA A 159 -1.63 12.52 -1.05
N PHE A 160 -1.42 11.49 -0.22
CA PHE A 160 -1.07 11.65 1.20
C PHE A 160 0.22 12.45 1.37
N ILE A 161 1.30 12.05 0.71
CA ILE A 161 2.61 12.70 0.85
C ILE A 161 2.55 14.16 0.37
N HIS A 162 1.81 14.43 -0.71
CA HIS A 162 1.62 15.79 -1.20
C HIS A 162 0.96 16.68 -0.14
N ALA A 163 -0.17 16.24 0.41
CA ALA A 163 -0.90 16.97 1.43
C ALA A 163 -0.07 17.13 2.72
N TRP A 164 0.66 16.08 3.13
CA TRP A 164 1.56 16.11 4.29
C TRP A 164 2.63 17.21 4.16
N LYS A 165 3.27 17.30 2.99
CA LYS A 165 4.28 18.34 2.72
C LYS A 165 3.64 19.72 2.57
N LYS A 166 2.51 19.81 1.87
CA LYS A 166 1.79 21.08 1.62
C LYS A 166 1.38 21.77 2.92
N HIS A 167 0.87 21.02 3.90
CA HIS A 167 0.41 21.57 5.17
C HIS A 167 1.50 21.65 6.23
N GLY A 168 2.76 21.47 5.83
CA GLY A 168 3.91 21.65 6.71
C GLY A 168 3.85 20.69 7.90
N HIS A 169 3.60 19.41 7.65
CA HIS A 169 3.91 18.37 8.63
C HIS A 169 5.42 18.08 8.65
N GLY A 170 5.86 17.21 9.56
CA GLY A 170 7.26 16.83 9.70
C GLY A 170 7.69 15.77 8.70
N ARG A 171 8.48 14.81 9.15
CA ARG A 171 9.05 13.76 8.29
C ARG A 171 7.98 12.73 7.90
N VAL A 172 8.03 12.20 6.69
CA VAL A 172 7.19 11.08 6.25
C VAL A 172 8.05 9.85 5.91
N ILE A 173 7.65 8.68 6.41
CA ILE A 173 8.37 7.41 6.27
C ILE A 173 7.45 6.39 5.58
N GLY A 174 7.91 5.84 4.47
CA GLY A 174 7.26 4.71 3.82
C GLY A 174 7.81 3.40 4.36
N VAL A 175 6.94 2.44 4.69
CA VAL A 175 7.35 1.15 5.25
C VAL A 175 6.92 0.04 4.30
N GLY A 176 7.90 -0.62 3.69
CA GLY A 176 7.70 -1.86 2.97
C GLY A 176 7.33 -2.95 3.97
N HIS A 177 6.07 -3.35 4.02
CA HIS A 177 5.56 -4.28 5.04
C HIS A 177 5.57 -5.75 4.59
N THR A 178 5.87 -5.99 3.31
CA THR A 178 6.03 -7.31 2.67
C THR A 178 7.21 -7.29 1.70
N ALA A 179 7.68 -8.45 1.29
CA ALA A 179 8.70 -8.55 0.24
C ALA A 179 8.12 -8.12 -1.12
N THR A 180 8.82 -7.24 -1.83
CA THR A 180 8.49 -6.87 -3.22
C THR A 180 8.88 -7.98 -4.19
N ARG A 181 8.05 -8.22 -5.19
CA ARG A 181 8.34 -9.15 -6.29
C ARG A 181 9.13 -8.43 -7.37
N PHE A 182 10.10 -9.10 -8.00
CA PHE A 182 10.93 -8.47 -9.03
C PHE A 182 10.11 -8.03 -10.26
N TRP A 183 8.98 -8.71 -10.53
CA TRP A 183 8.06 -8.40 -11.64
C TRP A 183 6.99 -7.36 -11.28
N ASP A 184 6.99 -6.82 -10.05
CA ASP A 184 6.06 -5.77 -9.68
C ASP A 184 6.52 -4.43 -10.26
N LEU A 185 6.00 -4.12 -11.44
CA LEU A 185 6.39 -2.93 -12.22
C LEU A 185 6.05 -1.61 -11.52
N ARG A 186 5.19 -1.62 -10.49
CA ARG A 186 4.78 -0.40 -9.79
C ARG A 186 5.95 0.32 -9.13
N TYR A 187 6.96 -0.41 -8.67
CA TYR A 187 8.11 0.19 -7.99
C TYR A 187 9.13 0.82 -8.95
N TYR A 188 9.10 0.44 -10.22
CA TYR A 188 10.08 0.90 -11.21
C TYR A 188 9.77 2.32 -11.64
N ARG A 189 10.74 3.21 -11.43
CA ARG A 189 10.65 4.60 -11.86
C ARG A 189 11.46 4.79 -13.14
N ASN A 190 10.93 5.60 -14.05
CA ASN A 190 11.71 6.03 -15.20
C ASN A 190 12.89 6.88 -14.71
N ARG A 191 14.11 6.33 -14.74
CA ARG A 191 15.34 6.99 -14.30
C ARG A 191 15.67 8.27 -15.09
N GLN A 192 15.11 8.39 -16.30
CA GLN A 192 15.30 9.53 -17.20
C GLN A 192 14.22 10.61 -17.02
N ALA A 193 13.10 10.29 -16.34
CA ALA A 193 12.06 11.27 -16.08
C ALA A 193 12.48 12.20 -14.94
N GLU A 194 12.27 13.50 -15.11
CA GLU A 194 12.39 14.45 -14.01
C GLU A 194 11.32 14.12 -12.96
N THR A 195 11.73 13.45 -11.89
CA THR A 195 10.87 13.25 -10.70
C THR A 195 10.86 14.48 -9.78
N THR A 196 11.49 15.57 -10.21
CA THR A 196 11.61 16.82 -9.48
C THR A 196 10.21 17.38 -9.20
N GLY A 197 9.81 17.37 -7.93
CA GLY A 197 8.46 17.81 -7.51
C GLY A 197 7.44 16.68 -7.32
N CYS A 198 7.75 15.43 -7.66
CA CYS A 198 6.88 14.30 -7.29
C CYS A 198 6.90 14.09 -5.76
N PRO A 199 5.73 13.96 -5.12
CA PRO A 199 5.64 13.62 -3.70
C PRO A 199 6.34 12.28 -3.43
N ALA A 200 7.24 12.26 -2.45
CA ALA A 200 7.95 11.05 -2.05
C ALA A 200 8.34 11.09 -0.57
N ALA A 201 8.39 9.92 0.08
CA ALA A 201 8.73 9.75 1.49
C ALA A 201 10.16 10.19 1.79
N ASP A 202 10.44 10.80 2.93
CA ASP A 202 11.81 11.22 3.26
C ASP A 202 12.73 10.01 3.47
N LEU A 203 12.18 8.94 4.05
CA LEU A 203 12.84 7.65 4.21
C LEU A 203 11.92 6.50 3.79
N ILE A 204 12.51 5.42 3.30
CA ILE A 204 11.83 4.18 2.94
C ILE A 204 12.48 3.05 3.73
N VAL A 205 11.69 2.39 4.58
CA VAL A 205 12.12 1.26 5.39
C VAL A 205 11.78 -0.04 4.67
N LEU A 206 12.78 -0.90 4.45
CA LEU A 206 12.64 -2.11 3.63
C LEU A 206 13.12 -3.36 4.37
N ASN A 207 12.50 -4.50 4.04
CA ASN A 207 12.73 -5.79 4.69
C ASN A 207 13.87 -6.57 4.01
N GLY A 208 15.06 -6.50 4.61
CA GLY A 208 16.21 -7.31 4.23
C GLY A 208 16.87 -6.93 2.90
N PRO A 209 18.01 -7.55 2.59
CA PRO A 209 18.89 -7.12 1.50
C PRO A 209 18.26 -7.34 0.12
N ALA A 210 17.39 -8.33 -0.05
CA ALA A 210 16.73 -8.61 -1.32
C ALA A 210 15.77 -7.47 -1.73
N MET A 211 14.97 -6.95 -0.78
CA MET A 211 14.06 -5.84 -1.03
C MET A 211 14.84 -4.54 -1.26
N VAL A 212 15.92 -4.33 -0.50
CA VAL A 212 16.84 -3.20 -0.69
C VAL A 212 17.42 -3.21 -2.11
N SER A 213 17.98 -4.34 -2.56
CA SER A 213 18.52 -4.48 -3.92
C SER A 213 17.45 -4.20 -4.98
N ALA A 214 16.26 -4.80 -4.84
CA ALA A 214 15.17 -4.61 -5.79
C ALA A 214 14.72 -3.15 -5.90
N MET A 215 14.67 -2.41 -4.78
CA MET A 215 14.28 -0.99 -4.80
C MET A 215 15.37 -0.10 -5.40
N ILE A 216 16.65 -0.39 -5.14
CA ILE A 216 17.77 0.30 -5.79
C ILE A 216 17.71 0.07 -7.31
N ASP A 217 17.48 -1.17 -7.73
CA ASP A 217 17.32 -1.52 -9.15
C ASP A 217 16.10 -0.82 -9.78
N ALA A 218 15.02 -0.67 -9.01
CA ALA A 218 13.83 0.09 -9.41
C ALA A 218 14.05 1.62 -9.49
N GLY A 219 15.21 2.12 -9.08
CA GLY A 219 15.60 3.54 -9.17
C GLY A 219 15.33 4.35 -7.90
N VAL A 220 15.12 3.71 -6.75
CA VAL A 220 15.04 4.40 -5.46
C VAL A 220 16.44 4.81 -5.00
N ASP A 221 16.58 6.06 -4.57
CA ASP A 221 17.85 6.60 -4.05
C ASP A 221 18.30 5.84 -2.78
N PRO A 222 19.49 5.19 -2.79
CA PRO A 222 19.99 4.44 -1.64
C PRO A 222 20.12 5.27 -0.36
N SER A 223 20.36 6.59 -0.46
CA SER A 223 20.51 7.47 0.72
C SER A 223 19.21 7.62 1.52
N ARG A 224 18.07 7.25 0.93
CA ARG A 224 16.74 7.30 1.54
C ARG A 224 16.26 5.93 2.03
N ILE A 225 17.03 4.88 1.80
CA ILE A 225 16.67 3.51 2.20
C ILE A 225 17.24 3.21 3.58
N VAL A 226 16.41 2.65 4.44
CA VAL A 226 16.80 2.09 5.73
C VAL A 226 16.38 0.62 5.75
N GLU A 227 17.31 -0.27 6.02
CA GLU A 227 17.00 -1.69 6.21
C GLU A 227 16.46 -1.92 7.63
N ALA A 228 15.32 -2.61 7.74
CA ALA A 228 14.76 -3.04 9.01
C ALA A 228 13.94 -4.33 8.85
N GLU A 229 13.56 -4.96 9.95
CA GLU A 229 12.73 -6.17 9.93
C GLU A 229 11.23 -5.85 9.99
N ALA A 230 10.43 -6.58 9.20
CA ALA A 230 8.97 -6.49 9.26
C ALA A 230 8.43 -7.14 10.53
N LEU A 231 7.97 -6.32 11.48
CA LEU A 231 7.31 -6.80 12.70
C LEU A 231 6.07 -7.65 12.42
N ARG A 232 5.43 -7.48 11.25
CA ARG A 232 4.36 -8.35 10.74
C ARG A 232 4.75 -9.83 10.74
N LEU A 233 5.98 -10.14 10.36
CA LEU A 233 6.47 -11.52 10.19
C LEU A 233 7.07 -12.10 11.48
N ARG A 234 7.07 -11.35 12.58
CA ARG A 234 7.64 -11.79 13.86
C ARG A 234 7.03 -13.10 14.36
N HIS A 235 5.76 -13.39 14.05
CA HIS A 235 5.12 -14.65 14.42
C HIS A 235 5.84 -15.89 13.82
N LEU A 236 6.51 -15.75 12.67
CA LEU A 236 7.29 -16.82 12.03
C LEU A 236 8.53 -17.21 12.84
N SER A 237 9.09 -16.28 13.64
CA SER A 237 10.23 -16.57 14.53
C SER A 237 9.85 -17.45 15.73
N HIS A 238 8.57 -17.44 16.11
CA HIS A 238 8.05 -18.19 17.26
C HIS A 238 7.45 -19.54 16.88
N SER A 239 7.07 -19.74 15.62
CA SER A 239 6.86 -21.06 15.06
C SER A 239 8.23 -21.71 14.87
N GLY A 240 8.77 -22.29 15.94
CA GLY A 240 9.89 -23.20 15.82
C GLY A 240 9.53 -24.22 14.75
N LEU A 241 10.36 -24.34 13.70
CA LEU A 241 10.25 -25.40 12.72
C LEU A 241 10.11 -26.69 13.52
N THR A 242 8.90 -27.23 13.58
CA THR A 242 8.65 -28.48 14.28
C THR A 242 9.65 -29.45 13.68
N ALA A 243 10.59 -29.93 14.49
CA ALA A 243 11.60 -30.85 14.02
C ALA A 243 10.85 -31.96 13.29
N LEU A 244 11.05 -32.03 11.97
CA LEU A 244 10.38 -33.02 11.14
C LEU A 244 10.64 -34.38 11.81
N PRO A 245 9.60 -35.21 12.02
CA PRO A 245 9.79 -36.51 12.63
C PRO A 245 10.94 -37.23 11.93
N ASN A 246 11.83 -37.88 12.73
CA ASN A 246 13.02 -38.58 12.23
C ASN A 246 12.67 -39.37 10.97
N ARG A 247 13.15 -38.88 9.84
CA ARG A 247 12.86 -39.46 8.52
C ARG A 247 13.66 -40.76 8.36
N PRO A 248 13.12 -41.74 7.60
CA PRO A 248 13.87 -42.94 7.25
C PRO A 248 15.15 -42.55 6.49
N ALA A 249 16.28 -43.10 6.92
CA ALA A 249 17.62 -42.73 6.46
C ALA A 249 17.93 -43.09 5.00
N ASP A 250 17.06 -43.86 4.33
CA ASP A 250 17.35 -44.55 3.07
C ASP A 250 16.85 -43.87 1.78
N SER A 251 16.18 -42.71 1.84
CA SER A 251 15.75 -42.03 0.61
C SER A 251 16.84 -41.12 0.05
N THR A 252 17.39 -41.48 -1.11
CA THR A 252 18.44 -40.70 -1.81
C THR A 252 17.86 -39.50 -2.56
N LEU A 253 16.59 -39.57 -2.98
CA LEU A 253 15.89 -38.48 -3.65
C LEU A 253 15.17 -37.59 -2.63
N ARG A 254 15.36 -36.27 -2.74
CA ARG A 254 14.67 -35.26 -1.93
C ARG A 254 13.83 -34.39 -2.85
N LEU A 255 12.52 -34.46 -2.70
CA LEU A 255 11.60 -33.59 -3.41
C LEU A 255 11.07 -32.51 -2.46
N LEU A 256 11.30 -31.25 -2.80
CA LEU A 256 10.62 -30.11 -2.18
C LEU A 256 9.43 -29.76 -3.06
N VAL A 257 8.23 -29.91 -2.50
CA VAL A 257 6.99 -29.50 -3.17
C VAL A 257 6.54 -28.18 -2.55
N LEU A 258 6.51 -27.13 -3.35
CA LEU A 258 5.94 -25.84 -2.96
C LEU A 258 4.52 -25.79 -3.50
N THR A 259 3.55 -25.59 -2.60
CA THR A 259 2.12 -25.58 -2.93
C THR A 259 1.56 -24.17 -2.85
N ASP A 260 0.31 -24.00 -3.27
CA ASP A 260 -0.37 -22.70 -3.23
C ASP A 260 -0.77 -22.32 -1.79
N ASN A 261 -1.12 -21.05 -1.56
CA ASN A 261 -1.80 -20.63 -0.34
C ASN A 261 -3.25 -21.15 -0.27
N ASP A 262 -3.84 -21.48 -1.42
CA ASP A 262 -5.17 -22.07 -1.50
C ASP A 262 -5.11 -23.58 -1.18
N PRO A 263 -5.86 -24.05 -0.16
CA PRO A 263 -5.86 -25.46 0.22
C PRO A 263 -6.32 -26.39 -0.90
N LEU A 264 -7.29 -25.97 -1.72
CA LEU A 264 -7.83 -26.80 -2.79
C LEU A 264 -6.79 -27.03 -3.89
N SER A 265 -6.11 -25.96 -4.30
CA SER A 265 -4.99 -25.99 -5.24
C SER A 265 -3.82 -26.81 -4.72
N THR A 266 -3.55 -26.73 -3.41
CA THR A 266 -2.55 -27.57 -2.73
C THR A 266 -2.90 -29.05 -2.82
N VAL A 267 -4.12 -29.43 -2.46
CA VAL A 267 -4.58 -30.84 -2.54
C VAL A 267 -4.47 -31.35 -3.97
N ARG A 268 -4.94 -30.58 -4.95
CA ARG A 268 -4.87 -30.94 -6.37
C ARG A 268 -3.44 -31.18 -6.85
N LEU A 269 -2.49 -30.34 -6.43
CA LEU A 269 -1.08 -30.48 -6.79
C LEU A 269 -0.47 -31.75 -6.18
N LEU A 270 -0.82 -32.06 -4.93
CA LEU A 270 -0.35 -33.26 -4.24
C LEU A 270 -0.96 -34.53 -4.87
N GLU A 271 -2.24 -34.53 -5.24
CA GLU A 271 -2.87 -35.63 -5.97
C GLU A 271 -2.17 -35.90 -7.31
N LEU A 272 -1.80 -34.85 -8.05
CA LEU A 272 -1.06 -34.99 -9.30
C LEU A 272 0.33 -35.63 -9.08
N LEU A 273 1.01 -35.25 -8.00
CA LEU A 273 2.30 -35.80 -7.62
C LEU A 273 2.21 -37.26 -7.16
N GLU A 274 1.14 -37.64 -6.46
CA GLU A 274 0.89 -39.04 -6.09
C GLU A 274 0.57 -39.92 -7.30
N SER A 275 0.03 -39.33 -8.36
CA SER A 275 -0.33 -40.04 -9.60
C SER A 275 0.80 -40.17 -10.64
N ALA A 276 1.95 -39.52 -10.41
CA ALA A 276 3.10 -39.47 -11.32
C ALA A 276 4.15 -40.55 -10.99
#